data_AF-A0A9E1IMW1-F1
#
_entry.id   AF-A0A9E1IMW1-F1
#
_cell.length_a   1.000
_cell.length_b   1.000
_cell.length_c   1.000
_cell.angle_alpha   90.00
_cell.angle_beta   90.00
_cell.angle_gamma   90.00
#
_symmetry.space_group_name_H-M   'P 1'
#
loop_
_entity.id
_entity.type
_entity.pdbx_description
1 polymer ?
#
loop_
_entity_poly.entity_id
_entity_poly.type
_entity_poly.pdbx_seq_one_letter_code
_entity_poly.pdbx_strand_id
1 'polypeptide(L)'
;WVQPDTPDPTTVFTTMAKMGTAGSWEEKGLAATYTALELEKNAYNAGFSRDDAQLVTIVLSDENDQSGNDPVGLVEFINWFMSLKPALEEVRFTSIVGPAQPCSGMVEPGTRYTTVTDAVGGEKVSICESDYVVAFDDSFNRLYQSQPMVLSALPDLESLSVVVAEPNGDEVTLEPEQFAWQPERNAVRLTDYQPALGAVVTIVYELD
;
A
#
# COMPACT_ATOMS: atom_id res chain seq x y z
N TRP A 1 -9.39 12.86 -5.57
CA TRP A 1 -8.63 12.16 -4.51
C TRP A 1 -8.10 13.18 -3.51
N VAL A 2 -7.60 12.73 -2.36
CA VAL A 2 -6.96 13.59 -1.34
C VAL A 2 -5.47 13.77 -1.68
N GLN A 3 -4.96 14.99 -1.52
CA GLN A 3 -3.56 15.38 -1.72
C GLN A 3 -2.97 16.00 -0.44
N PRO A 4 -1.64 16.11 -0.30
CA PRO A 4 -1.01 16.66 0.91
C PRO A 4 -1.47 18.06 1.31
N ASP A 5 -1.89 18.89 0.34
CA ASP A 5 -2.37 20.24 0.54
C ASP A 5 -3.91 20.34 0.62
N THR A 6 -4.62 19.20 0.57
CA THR A 6 -6.08 19.18 0.69
C THR A 6 -6.51 19.67 2.07
N PRO A 7 -7.28 20.78 2.17
CA PRO A 7 -7.80 21.24 3.45
C PRO A 7 -8.75 20.21 4.05
N ASP A 8 -8.60 19.93 5.34
CA ASP A 8 -9.40 18.94 6.08
C ASP A 8 -9.53 17.58 5.32
N PRO A 9 -8.40 16.87 5.14
CA PRO A 9 -8.37 15.64 4.35
C PRO A 9 -9.28 14.55 4.93
N THR A 10 -9.47 14.53 6.25
CA THR A 10 -10.36 13.59 6.95
C THR A 10 -11.80 13.78 6.53
N THR A 11 -12.32 15.01 6.52
CA THR A 11 -13.69 15.30 6.08
C THR A 11 -13.88 14.98 4.60
N VAL A 12 -12.90 15.33 3.75
CA VAL A 12 -12.95 15.05 2.31
C VAL A 12 -13.00 13.54 2.07
N PHE A 13 -12.10 12.77 2.69
CA PHE A 13 -12.09 11.31 2.60
C PHE A 13 -13.39 10.69 3.11
N THR A 14 -13.87 11.11 4.29
CA THR A 14 -15.11 10.59 4.88
C THR A 14 -16.31 10.84 3.98
N THR A 15 -16.34 11.98 3.27
CA THR A 15 -17.39 12.30 2.32
C THR A 15 -17.32 11.42 1.08
N MET A 16 -16.12 11.17 0.54
CA MET A 16 -15.92 10.28 -0.61
C MET A 16 -16.20 8.81 -0.28
N ALA A 17 -15.84 8.36 0.93
CA ALA A 17 -16.03 6.99 1.38
C ALA A 17 -17.51 6.65 1.66
N LYS A 18 -18.35 7.66 1.91
CA LYS A 18 -19.79 7.48 2.09
C LYS A 18 -20.47 7.30 0.73
N MET A 19 -20.52 6.06 0.27
CA MET A 19 -21.32 5.68 -0.89
C MET A 19 -22.79 5.48 -0.50
N GLY A 20 -23.68 5.76 -1.45
CA GLY A 20 -25.11 5.47 -1.30
C GLY A 20 -25.37 3.97 -1.42
N THR A 21 -26.45 3.49 -0.81
CA THR A 21 -26.89 2.08 -0.87
C THR A 21 -27.77 1.76 -2.08
N ALA A 22 -27.87 2.69 -3.03
CA ALA A 22 -28.68 2.54 -4.24
C ALA A 22 -27.79 2.16 -5.43
N GLY A 23 -28.19 1.17 -6.22
CA GLY A 23 -27.42 0.73 -7.37
C GLY A 23 -27.63 -0.75 -7.70
N SER A 24 -26.64 -1.32 -8.39
CA SER A 24 -26.56 -2.77 -8.60
C SER A 24 -26.26 -3.48 -7.28
N TRP A 25 -26.72 -4.73 -7.16
CA TRP A 25 -26.34 -5.64 -6.09
C TRP A 25 -25.02 -6.37 -6.41
N GLU A 26 -24.48 -6.22 -7.63
CA GLU A 26 -23.20 -6.82 -7.99
C GLU A 26 -22.04 -5.98 -7.45
N GLU A 27 -21.25 -6.55 -6.53
CA GLU A 27 -20.02 -5.93 -6.03
C GLU A 27 -18.84 -6.16 -6.99
N LYS A 28 -18.35 -5.09 -7.63
CA LYS A 28 -17.32 -5.18 -8.68
C LYS A 28 -16.05 -4.42 -8.33
N GLY A 29 -15.45 -4.71 -7.16
CA GLY A 29 -14.24 -4.03 -6.69
C GLY A 29 -13.03 -4.22 -7.60
N LEU A 30 -12.88 -5.38 -8.25
CA LEU A 30 -11.79 -5.59 -9.21
C LEU A 30 -12.00 -4.77 -10.50
N ALA A 31 -13.22 -4.76 -11.05
CA ALA A 31 -13.55 -3.92 -12.19
C ALA A 31 -13.38 -2.43 -11.86
N ALA A 32 -13.79 -2.00 -10.66
CA ALA A 32 -13.60 -0.62 -10.20
C ALA A 32 -12.12 -0.26 -10.12
N THR A 33 -11.28 -1.14 -9.59
CA THR A 33 -9.82 -0.95 -9.52
C THR A 33 -9.21 -0.84 -10.92
N TYR A 34 -9.55 -1.75 -11.83
CA TYR A 34 -9.07 -1.72 -13.21
C TYR A 34 -9.52 -0.45 -13.94
N THR A 35 -10.79 -0.09 -13.77
CA THR A 35 -11.34 1.14 -14.35
C THR A 35 -10.59 2.36 -13.85
N ALA A 36 -10.35 2.44 -12.54
CA ALA A 36 -9.68 3.58 -11.94
C ALA A 36 -8.22 3.75 -12.42
N LEU A 37 -7.47 2.64 -12.50
CA LEU A 37 -6.02 2.67 -12.73
C LEU A 37 -5.62 2.46 -14.21
N GLU A 38 -6.49 1.92 -15.04
CA GLU A 38 -6.22 1.68 -16.47
C GLU A 38 -7.12 2.52 -17.37
N LEU A 39 -8.44 2.40 -17.24
CA LEU A 39 -9.38 3.03 -18.16
C LEU A 39 -9.46 4.55 -17.94
N GLU A 40 -9.41 4.99 -16.68
CA GLU A 40 -9.52 6.40 -16.28
C GLU A 40 -8.18 7.06 -15.99
N LYS A 41 -7.06 6.35 -16.19
CA LYS A 41 -5.71 6.82 -15.84
C LYS A 41 -5.27 8.09 -16.55
N ASN A 42 -5.89 8.39 -17.70
CA ASN A 42 -5.62 9.58 -18.50
C ASN A 42 -6.79 10.57 -18.50
N ALA A 43 -7.84 10.30 -17.72
CA ALA A 43 -9.07 11.08 -17.65
C ALA A 43 -9.35 11.47 -16.20
N TYR A 44 -10.37 10.89 -15.56
CA TYR A 44 -10.74 11.28 -14.19
C TYR A 44 -9.63 11.04 -13.16
N ASN A 45 -8.75 10.07 -13.40
CA ASN A 45 -7.63 9.71 -12.52
C ASN A 45 -6.26 10.09 -13.07
N ALA A 46 -6.21 11.06 -13.99
CA ALA A 46 -4.95 11.58 -14.53
C ALA A 46 -4.00 12.05 -13.42
N GLY A 47 -2.82 11.42 -13.35
CA GLY A 47 -1.79 11.76 -12.36
C GLY A 47 -1.94 11.08 -10.99
N PHE A 48 -2.91 10.18 -10.81
CA PHE A 48 -3.04 9.41 -9.57
C PHE A 48 -1.86 8.43 -9.38
N SER A 49 -1.57 7.61 -10.40
CA SER A 49 -0.37 6.76 -10.40
C SER A 49 0.83 7.60 -10.84
N ARG A 50 1.91 7.59 -10.03
CA ARG A 50 3.16 8.29 -10.31
C ARG A 50 4.33 7.30 -10.40
N ASP A 51 5.27 7.55 -11.29
CA ASP A 51 6.43 6.66 -11.50
C ASP A 51 7.34 6.58 -10.27
N ASP A 52 7.38 7.65 -9.46
CA ASP A 52 8.15 7.77 -8.22
C ASP A 52 7.34 7.40 -6.96
N ALA A 53 6.26 6.65 -7.13
CA ALA A 53 5.38 6.26 -6.04
C ALA A 53 4.97 4.80 -6.12
N GLN A 54 4.95 4.17 -4.95
CA GLN A 54 4.32 2.89 -4.75
C GLN A 54 2.80 3.02 -4.87
N LEU A 55 2.15 1.92 -5.21
CA LEU A 55 0.70 1.86 -5.41
C LEU A 55 0.08 0.82 -4.48
N VAL A 56 -0.81 1.28 -3.60
CA VAL A 56 -1.63 0.41 -2.75
C VAL A 56 -3.07 0.47 -3.21
N THR A 57 -3.69 -0.69 -3.39
CA THR A 57 -5.14 -0.83 -3.44
C THR A 57 -5.61 -1.54 -2.18
N ILE A 58 -6.58 -0.93 -1.48
CA ILE A 58 -7.27 -1.55 -0.36
C ILE A 58 -8.71 -1.74 -0.78
N VAL A 59 -9.18 -2.98 -0.79
CA VAL A 59 -10.58 -3.30 -1.06
C VAL A 59 -11.30 -3.62 0.25
N LEU A 60 -12.53 -3.12 0.37
CA LEU A 60 -13.44 -3.35 1.49
C LEU A 60 -14.77 -3.83 0.91
N SER A 61 -15.18 -5.05 1.23
CA SER A 61 -16.38 -5.71 0.68
C SER A 61 -16.95 -6.71 1.68
N ASP A 62 -18.27 -6.70 1.88
CA ASP A 62 -18.97 -7.79 2.56
C ASP A 62 -19.41 -8.91 1.62
N GLU A 63 -19.30 -8.76 0.30
CA GLU A 63 -19.49 -9.86 -0.66
C GLU A 63 -18.20 -10.25 -1.43
N ASN A 64 -18.29 -11.32 -2.21
CA ASN A 64 -17.23 -11.68 -3.15
C ASN A 64 -17.27 -10.80 -4.42
N ASP A 65 -16.12 -10.64 -5.10
CA ASP A 65 -16.08 -9.89 -6.36
C ASP A 65 -16.92 -10.57 -7.47
N GLN A 66 -17.83 -9.81 -8.05
CA GLN A 66 -18.74 -10.21 -9.12
C GLN A 66 -18.37 -9.57 -10.47
N SER A 67 -17.13 -9.08 -10.62
CA SER A 67 -16.64 -8.50 -11.88
C SER A 67 -16.62 -9.51 -13.03
N GLY A 68 -16.56 -10.82 -12.72
CA GLY A 68 -16.51 -11.87 -13.73
C GLY A 68 -15.28 -11.73 -14.63
N ASN A 69 -15.52 -11.48 -15.91
CA ASN A 69 -14.51 -11.23 -16.95
C ASN A 69 -14.66 -9.84 -17.61
N ASP A 70 -15.33 -8.90 -16.96
CA ASP A 70 -15.59 -7.56 -17.50
C ASP A 70 -15.14 -6.49 -16.47
N PRO A 71 -14.23 -5.57 -16.81
CA PRO A 71 -13.55 -5.42 -18.11
C PRO A 71 -12.44 -6.45 -18.34
N VAL A 72 -12.06 -7.21 -17.31
CA VAL A 72 -10.93 -8.13 -17.33
C VAL A 72 -11.18 -9.34 -16.42
N GLY A 73 -10.71 -10.52 -16.80
CA GLY A 73 -10.78 -11.73 -15.98
C GLY A 73 -9.79 -11.72 -14.82
N LEU A 74 -10.01 -12.59 -13.83
CA LEU A 74 -9.21 -12.62 -12.60
C LEU A 74 -7.70 -12.81 -12.85
N VAL A 75 -7.34 -13.75 -13.72
CA VAL A 75 -5.92 -14.04 -14.03
C VAL A 75 -5.26 -12.87 -14.75
N GLU A 76 -5.99 -12.26 -15.70
CA GLU A 76 -5.51 -11.09 -16.44
C GLU A 76 -5.37 -9.88 -15.52
N PHE A 77 -6.31 -9.69 -14.58
CA PHE A 77 -6.25 -8.67 -13.55
C PHE A 77 -4.98 -8.82 -12.70
N ILE A 78 -4.70 -10.03 -12.20
CA ILE A 78 -3.49 -10.29 -11.38
C ILE A 78 -2.23 -9.93 -12.16
N ASN A 79 -2.09 -10.44 -13.39
CA ASN A 79 -0.91 -10.17 -14.23
C ASN A 79 -0.77 -8.67 -14.54
N TRP A 80 -1.87 -8.00 -14.85
CA TRP A 80 -1.90 -6.55 -15.07
C TRP A 80 -1.48 -5.79 -13.81
N PHE A 81 -2.04 -6.13 -12.64
CA PHE A 81 -1.77 -5.44 -11.39
C PHE A 81 -0.29 -5.55 -11.00
N MET A 82 0.30 -6.74 -11.14
CA MET A 82 1.74 -6.98 -10.91
C MET A 82 2.65 -6.15 -11.83
N SER A 83 2.13 -5.72 -12.98
CA SER A 83 2.88 -4.93 -13.98
C SER A 83 2.75 -3.41 -13.82
N LEU A 84 1.94 -2.93 -12.87
CA LEU A 84 1.68 -1.50 -12.67
C LEU A 84 2.91 -0.73 -12.19
N LYS A 85 3.92 -1.41 -11.64
CA LYS A 85 5.21 -0.85 -11.22
C LYS A 85 6.38 -1.72 -11.68
N PRO A 86 7.60 -1.16 -11.76
CA PRO A 86 8.79 -1.92 -12.19
C PRO A 86 9.10 -3.11 -11.29
N ALA A 87 8.85 -2.99 -9.98
CA ALA A 87 9.07 -4.06 -9.00
C ALA A 87 7.76 -4.46 -8.30
N LEU A 88 7.60 -5.76 -8.04
CA LEU A 88 6.43 -6.30 -7.33
C LEU A 88 6.33 -5.72 -5.91
N GLU A 89 7.45 -5.34 -5.31
CA GLU A 89 7.53 -4.72 -4.00
C GLU A 89 6.93 -3.31 -3.95
N GLU A 90 6.62 -2.71 -5.10
CA GLU A 90 6.04 -1.36 -5.23
C GLU A 90 4.52 -1.37 -5.45
N VAL A 91 3.89 -2.54 -5.60
CA VAL A 91 2.44 -2.70 -5.68
C VAL A 91 1.92 -3.54 -4.53
N ARG A 92 0.77 -3.16 -3.94
CA ARG A 92 0.09 -3.96 -2.91
C ARG A 92 -1.40 -3.98 -3.15
N PHE A 93 -2.02 -5.13 -2.91
CA PHE A 93 -3.46 -5.31 -2.92
C PHE A 93 -3.91 -5.94 -1.60
N THR A 94 -4.49 -5.13 -0.72
CA THR A 94 -4.94 -5.55 0.61
C THR A 94 -6.45 -5.71 0.62
N SER A 95 -6.90 -6.83 1.17
CA SER A 95 -8.31 -7.22 1.19
C SER A 95 -8.86 -7.17 2.61
N ILE A 96 -9.81 -6.28 2.86
CA ILE A 96 -10.66 -6.28 4.06
C ILE A 96 -12.01 -6.88 3.65
N VAL A 97 -12.14 -8.20 3.77
CA VAL A 97 -13.28 -8.93 3.18
C VAL A 97 -13.81 -10.01 4.11
N GLY A 98 -14.96 -10.58 3.75
CA GLY A 98 -15.51 -11.71 4.48
C GLY A 98 -14.53 -12.88 4.59
N PRO A 99 -14.29 -13.43 5.80
CA PRO A 99 -13.44 -14.60 5.99
C PRO A 99 -14.11 -15.88 5.47
N ALA A 100 -13.34 -16.96 5.34
CA ALA A 100 -13.86 -18.26 4.91
C ALA A 100 -15.01 -18.79 5.79
N GLN A 101 -14.94 -18.52 7.10
CA GLN A 101 -16.03 -18.75 8.04
C GLN A 101 -16.65 -17.39 8.39
N PRO A 102 -17.84 -17.04 7.87
CA PRO A 102 -18.42 -15.72 8.05
C PRO A 102 -18.76 -15.46 9.53
N CYS A 103 -18.56 -14.23 9.98
CA CYS A 103 -18.81 -13.85 11.38
C CYS A 103 -20.31 -13.68 11.70
N SER A 104 -21.11 -13.20 10.75
CA SER A 104 -22.56 -13.06 10.90
C SER A 104 -23.23 -12.74 9.56
N GLY A 105 -24.55 -12.89 9.50
CA GLY A 105 -25.39 -12.25 8.48
C GLY A 105 -25.11 -12.66 7.04
N MET A 106 -25.14 -11.66 6.14
CA MET A 106 -24.98 -11.75 4.69
C MET A 106 -23.52 -11.59 4.23
N VAL A 107 -22.54 -11.72 5.13
CA VAL A 107 -21.12 -11.60 4.76
C VAL A 107 -20.70 -12.84 3.99
N GLU A 108 -20.28 -12.67 2.74
CA GLU A 108 -19.75 -13.75 1.91
C GLU A 108 -18.21 -13.79 1.94
N PRO A 109 -17.59 -14.97 1.78
CA PRO A 109 -16.15 -15.07 1.64
C PRO A 109 -15.63 -14.33 0.39
N GLY A 110 -14.74 -13.34 0.58
CA GLY A 110 -14.14 -12.52 -0.49
C GLY A 110 -13.04 -13.22 -1.29
N THR A 111 -13.26 -14.47 -1.69
CA THR A 111 -12.24 -15.38 -2.25
C THR A 111 -11.52 -14.84 -3.49
N ARG A 112 -12.19 -14.07 -4.35
CA ARG A 112 -11.54 -13.49 -5.54
C ARG A 112 -10.57 -12.37 -5.16
N TYR A 113 -10.94 -11.53 -4.19
CA TYR A 113 -10.05 -10.51 -3.65
C TYR A 113 -8.84 -11.13 -2.96
N THR A 114 -9.04 -12.14 -2.11
CA THR A 114 -7.92 -12.81 -1.42
C THR A 114 -7.00 -13.55 -2.39
N THR A 115 -7.51 -14.06 -3.51
CA THR A 115 -6.69 -14.64 -4.59
C THR A 115 -5.76 -13.60 -5.21
N VAL A 116 -6.23 -12.36 -5.45
CA VAL A 116 -5.37 -11.26 -5.90
C VAL A 116 -4.36 -10.91 -4.82
N THR A 117 -4.80 -10.72 -3.59
CA THR A 117 -3.94 -10.40 -2.45
C THR A 117 -2.79 -11.38 -2.30
N ASP A 118 -3.08 -12.69 -2.36
CA ASP A 118 -2.06 -13.74 -2.24
C ASP A 118 -1.05 -13.70 -3.40
N ALA A 119 -1.51 -13.39 -4.62
CA ALA A 119 -0.64 -13.32 -5.79
C ALA A 119 0.34 -12.12 -5.75
N VAL A 120 -0.03 -11.02 -5.09
CA VAL A 120 0.77 -9.79 -5.04
C VAL A 120 1.45 -9.54 -3.69
N GLY A 121 1.31 -10.47 -2.74
CA GLY A 121 1.91 -10.37 -1.41
C GLY A 121 1.31 -9.26 -0.53
N GLY A 122 0.00 -9.02 -0.64
CA GLY A 122 -0.72 -8.08 0.22
C GLY A 122 -1.27 -8.73 1.50
N GLU A 123 -2.08 -7.97 2.25
CA GLU A 123 -2.65 -8.42 3.52
C GLU A 123 -4.13 -8.77 3.43
N LYS A 124 -4.54 -9.76 4.24
CA LYS A 124 -5.93 -10.23 4.33
C LYS A 124 -6.45 -9.95 5.73
N VAL A 125 -7.42 -9.06 5.82
CA VAL A 125 -8.07 -8.66 7.06
C VAL A 125 -9.54 -9.04 6.99
N SER A 126 -10.07 -9.55 8.10
CA SER A 126 -11.49 -9.88 8.20
C SER A 126 -12.30 -8.60 8.29
N ILE A 127 -13.34 -8.45 7.47
CA ILE A 127 -14.28 -7.33 7.60
C ILE A 127 -15.03 -7.35 8.94
N CYS A 128 -15.00 -8.48 9.64
CA CYS A 128 -15.62 -8.67 10.94
C CYS A 128 -14.86 -8.01 12.11
N GLU A 129 -13.63 -7.56 11.87
CA GLU A 129 -12.89 -6.79 12.87
C GLU A 129 -13.60 -5.47 13.17
N SER A 130 -13.52 -5.02 14.42
CA SER A 130 -14.09 -3.73 14.83
C SER A 130 -13.27 -2.52 14.38
N ASP A 131 -12.03 -2.76 13.97
CA ASP A 131 -11.08 -1.78 13.46
C ASP A 131 -10.19 -2.44 12.39
N TYR A 132 -9.86 -1.67 11.36
CA TYR A 132 -9.05 -2.10 10.22
C TYR A 132 -7.67 -1.45 10.19
N VAL A 133 -7.25 -0.71 11.23
CA VAL A 133 -5.92 -0.08 11.31
C VAL A 133 -4.79 -1.03 10.88
N VAL A 134 -4.84 -2.30 11.31
CA VAL A 134 -3.85 -3.32 10.92
C VAL A 134 -3.72 -3.50 9.40
N ALA A 135 -4.82 -3.40 8.65
CA ALA A 135 -4.81 -3.51 7.19
C ALA A 135 -3.99 -2.36 6.56
N PHE A 136 -4.07 -1.17 7.15
CA PHE A 136 -3.35 0.01 6.68
C PHE A 136 -1.89 -0.05 7.13
N ASP A 137 -1.64 -0.28 8.42
CA ASP A 137 -0.28 -0.32 8.97
C ASP A 137 0.58 -1.34 8.25
N ASP A 138 0.13 -2.58 8.11
CA ASP A 138 0.95 -3.62 7.47
C ASP A 138 1.17 -3.36 5.97
N SER A 139 0.15 -2.81 5.28
CA SER A 139 0.29 -2.40 3.88
C SER A 139 1.33 -1.31 3.69
N PHE A 140 1.35 -0.30 4.57
CA PHE A 140 2.29 0.81 4.51
C PHE A 140 3.69 0.41 5.01
N ASN A 141 3.78 -0.40 6.06
CA ASN A 141 5.06 -0.87 6.61
C ASN A 141 5.87 -1.67 5.58
N ARG A 142 5.22 -2.62 4.88
CA ARG A 142 5.89 -3.42 3.83
C ARG A 142 6.36 -2.59 2.65
N LEU A 143 5.67 -1.48 2.38
CA LEU A 143 6.05 -0.55 1.32
C LEU A 143 7.20 0.35 1.75
N TYR A 144 7.19 0.84 2.99
CA TYR A 144 8.28 1.62 3.53
C TYR A 144 9.60 0.83 3.57
N GLN A 145 9.55 -0.42 4.05
CA GLN A 145 10.71 -1.31 4.09
C GLN A 145 11.28 -1.63 2.71
N SER A 146 10.49 -1.49 1.64
CA SER A 146 10.95 -1.76 0.27
C SER A 146 11.58 -0.54 -0.43
N GLN A 147 11.62 0.64 0.20
CA GLN A 147 12.27 1.84 -0.34
C GLN A 147 13.78 1.84 -0.03
N PRO A 148 14.67 1.57 -1.00
CA PRO A 148 16.11 1.74 -0.80
C PRO A 148 16.45 3.23 -0.73
N MET A 149 17.04 3.69 0.37
CA MET A 149 17.54 5.05 0.51
C MET A 149 18.93 5.12 -0.12
N VAL A 150 18.98 5.45 -1.42
CA VAL A 150 20.21 5.48 -2.22
C VAL A 150 21.15 6.58 -1.72
N LEU A 151 22.41 6.21 -1.50
CA LEU A 151 23.48 7.10 -1.09
C LEU A 151 24.10 7.79 -2.32
N SER A 152 24.50 9.04 -2.16
CA SER A 152 25.11 9.85 -3.22
C SER A 152 26.57 9.46 -3.52
N ALA A 153 27.24 8.76 -2.60
CA ALA A 153 28.60 8.24 -2.77
C ALA A 153 28.77 6.92 -1.99
N LEU A 154 29.90 6.24 -2.18
CA LEU A 154 30.24 5.05 -1.39
C LEU A 154 30.59 5.48 0.04
N PRO A 155 29.93 4.90 1.07
CA PRO A 155 30.18 5.24 2.46
C PRO A 155 31.36 4.45 3.04
N ASP A 156 32.12 5.06 3.94
CA ASP A 156 32.84 4.32 4.98
C ASP A 156 31.80 3.71 5.94
N LEU A 157 31.69 2.37 5.92
CA LEU A 157 30.68 1.64 6.69
C LEU A 157 30.83 1.80 8.20
N GLU A 158 32.04 2.09 8.71
CA GLU A 158 32.25 2.32 10.15
C GLU A 158 31.69 3.68 10.60
N SER A 159 31.50 4.61 9.68
CA SER A 159 30.97 5.95 9.93
C SER A 159 29.45 6.08 9.75
N LEU A 160 28.80 5.03 9.22
CA LEU A 160 27.40 5.07 8.80
C LEU A 160 26.47 5.22 10.01
N SER A 161 25.69 6.30 10.03
CA SER A 161 24.70 6.60 11.07
C SER A 161 23.35 6.95 10.45
N VAL A 162 22.28 6.43 11.03
CA VAL A 162 20.90 6.69 10.59
C VAL A 162 20.11 7.32 11.73
N VAL A 163 19.51 8.47 11.47
CA VAL A 163 18.70 9.22 12.44
C VAL A 163 17.31 9.43 11.86
N VAL A 164 16.28 9.14 12.65
CA VAL A 164 14.88 9.34 12.29
C VAL A 164 14.30 10.47 13.12
N ALA A 165 13.84 11.54 12.47
CA ALA A 165 13.05 12.60 13.11
C ALA A 165 11.56 12.27 12.96
N GLU A 166 10.90 11.98 14.06
CA GLU A 166 9.49 11.61 14.14
C GLU A 166 8.58 12.86 14.13
N PRO A 167 7.33 12.76 13.63
CA PRO A 167 6.40 13.89 13.56
C PRO A 167 6.03 14.51 14.92
N ASN A 168 6.17 13.76 16.01
CA ASN A 168 5.97 14.23 17.38
C ASN A 168 7.15 15.08 17.92
N GLY A 169 8.24 15.20 17.14
CA GLY A 169 9.46 15.91 17.52
C GLY A 169 10.53 15.04 18.18
N ASP A 170 10.30 13.74 18.33
CA ASP A 170 11.32 12.82 18.83
C ASP A 170 12.37 12.56 17.74
N GLU A 171 13.65 12.45 18.14
CA GLU A 171 14.72 11.99 17.25
C GLU A 171 15.26 10.66 17.76
N VAL A 172 15.32 9.67 16.87
CA VAL A 172 15.80 8.32 17.16
C VAL A 172 17.02 8.02 16.30
N THR A 173 18.18 7.85 16.94
CA THR A 173 19.35 7.27 16.28
C THR A 173 19.18 5.75 16.25
N LEU A 174 19.26 5.16 15.07
CA LEU A 174 19.10 3.72 14.90
C LEU A 174 20.37 2.97 15.27
N GLU A 175 20.20 1.82 15.92
CA GLU A 175 21.29 0.88 16.17
C GLU A 175 21.71 0.18 14.85
N PRO A 176 22.97 -0.26 14.72
CA PRO A 176 23.48 -0.91 13.50
C PRO A 176 22.67 -2.12 13.02
N GLU A 177 21.99 -2.84 13.91
CA GLU A 177 21.11 -3.96 13.56
C GLU A 177 19.75 -3.54 12.93
N GLN A 178 19.37 -2.28 13.10
CA GLN A 178 18.07 -1.75 12.64
C GLN A 178 18.11 -1.20 11.21
N PHE A 179 19.28 -1.21 10.58
CA PHE A 179 19.44 -0.90 9.16
C PHE A 179 20.53 -1.76 8.51
N ALA A 180 20.48 -1.86 7.18
CA ALA A 180 21.47 -2.57 6.40
C ALA A 180 21.84 -1.80 5.13
N TRP A 181 23.14 -1.68 4.85
CA TRP A 181 23.62 -1.21 3.55
C TRP A 181 23.46 -2.33 2.49
N GLN A 182 23.03 -1.95 1.30
CA GLN A 182 22.82 -2.80 0.13
C GLN A 182 23.86 -2.43 -0.93
N PRO A 183 25.00 -3.14 -1.02
CA PRO A 183 26.12 -2.77 -1.90
C PRO A 183 25.72 -2.69 -3.37
N GLU A 184 24.79 -3.54 -3.82
CA GLU A 184 24.34 -3.61 -5.21
C GLU A 184 23.58 -2.36 -5.66
N ARG A 185 23.00 -1.63 -4.71
CA ARG A 185 22.19 -0.42 -4.95
C ARG A 185 22.82 0.84 -4.37
N ASN A 186 23.96 0.70 -3.66
CA ASN A 186 24.52 1.72 -2.79
C ASN A 186 23.44 2.42 -1.95
N ALA A 187 22.66 1.64 -1.19
CA ALA A 187 21.48 2.16 -0.49
C ALA A 187 21.36 1.62 0.92
N VAL A 188 20.76 2.38 1.82
CA VAL A 188 20.39 1.90 3.17
C VAL A 188 18.93 1.45 3.16
N ARG A 189 18.65 0.33 3.81
CA ARG A 189 17.30 -0.18 4.09
C ARG A 189 17.12 -0.32 5.60
N LEU A 190 15.99 0.14 6.12
CA LEU A 190 15.62 -0.12 7.52
C LEU A 190 15.12 -1.57 7.66
N THR A 191 15.54 -2.25 8.71
CA THR A 191 15.24 -3.68 8.92
C THR A 191 14.37 -3.93 10.15
N ASP A 192 14.58 -3.19 11.23
CA ASP A 192 13.90 -3.40 12.52
C ASP A 192 13.55 -2.06 13.20
N TYR A 193 13.25 -1.06 12.38
CA TYR A 193 12.70 0.22 12.81
C TYR A 193 11.67 0.69 11.79
N GLN A 194 10.51 1.15 12.29
CA GLN A 194 9.43 1.66 11.46
C GLN A 194 9.17 3.12 11.81
N PRO A 195 9.63 4.06 10.96
CA PRO A 195 9.32 5.47 11.13
C PRO A 195 7.82 5.72 11.02
N ALA A 196 7.29 6.65 11.83
CA ALA A 196 5.91 7.06 11.68
C ALA A 196 5.69 7.78 10.34
N LEU A 197 4.42 7.82 9.88
CA LEU A 197 4.08 8.57 8.67
C LEU A 197 4.44 10.05 8.83
N GLY A 198 5.25 10.56 7.90
CA GLY A 198 5.77 11.93 7.94
C GLY A 198 7.13 12.10 8.62
N ALA A 199 7.73 11.00 9.12
CA ALA A 199 9.08 11.03 9.65
C ALA A 199 10.13 11.32 8.56
N VAL A 200 11.26 11.91 8.97
CA VAL A 200 12.40 12.22 8.09
C VAL A 200 13.58 11.34 8.49
N VAL A 201 14.09 10.55 7.55
CA VAL A 201 15.29 9.73 7.75
C VAL A 201 16.51 10.46 7.20
N THR A 202 17.50 10.66 8.06
CA THR A 202 18.80 11.27 7.71
C THR A 202 19.88 10.21 7.82
N ILE A 203 20.67 10.06 6.76
CA ILE A 203 21.81 9.13 6.71
C ILE A 203 23.09 9.95 6.62
N VAL A 204 24.02 9.73 7.55
CA VAL A 204 25.31 10.42 7.65
C VAL A 204 26.44 9.40 7.52
N TYR A 205 27.47 9.74 6.75
CA TYR A 205 28.66 8.91 6.54
C TYR A 205 29.83 9.75 6.04
N GLU A 206 31.04 9.30 6.33
CA GLU A 206 32.28 9.70 5.67
C GLU A 206 32.46 8.90 4.37
N LEU A 207 33.30 9.41 3.46
CA LEU A 207 33.56 8.76 2.17
C LEU A 207 34.72 7.77 2.31
N ASP A 208 34.59 6.60 1.68
CA ASP A 208 35.65 5.61 1.50
C ASP A 208 36.70 6.03 0.44
#